data_AF-A0A2V9NWN1-F1
#
_entry.id   AF-A0A2V9NWN1-F1
#
_cell.length_a   1.000
_cell.length_b   1.000
_cell.length_c   1.000
_cell.angle_alpha   90.00
_cell.angle_beta   90.00
_cell.angle_gamma   90.00
#
_symmetry.space_group_name_H-M   'P 1'
#
loop_
_entity.id
_entity.type
_entity.pdbx_description
1 polymer ?
#
loop_
_entity_poly.entity_id
_entity_poly.type
_entity_poly.pdbx_seq_one_letter_code
_entity_poly.pdbx_strand_id
1 'polypeptide(L)'
;EPVTPFRGLYAAVTRKSEDGKKEYFPAQKLGMEQAIAAYTRGSAFAEFAEKEKGTLAPGMLADFVVLDRDITAVPPSALLQTRVLRTVVGGNTVYEHK
;
A
#
# COMPACT_ATOMS: atom_id res chain seq x y z
N GLU A 1 -2.13 9.30 -13.19
CA GLU A 1 -1.36 8.04 -13.20
C GLU A 1 -2.35 6.87 -13.21
N PRO A 2 -2.02 5.71 -13.79
CA PRO A 2 -2.74 4.46 -13.52
C PRO A 2 -2.82 4.26 -12.01
N VAL A 3 -4.03 4.08 -11.47
CA VAL A 3 -4.27 4.10 -10.02
C VAL A 3 -3.91 2.74 -9.42
N THR A 4 -2.62 2.55 -9.07
CA THR A 4 -2.18 1.40 -8.25
C THR A 4 -1.66 1.92 -6.91
N PRO A 5 -1.95 1.24 -5.78
CA PRO A 5 -1.45 1.65 -4.47
C PRO A 5 0.08 1.72 -4.40
N PHE A 6 0.79 0.84 -5.11
CA PHE A 6 2.26 0.78 -5.05
C PHE A 6 2.94 2.00 -5.69
N ARG A 7 2.36 2.58 -6.75
CA ARG A 7 2.81 3.87 -7.31
C ARG A 7 2.61 5.00 -6.31
N GLY A 8 1.49 4.98 -5.59
CA GLY A 8 1.22 5.92 -4.51
C GLY A 8 2.19 5.78 -3.33
N LEU A 9 2.53 4.55 -2.93
CA LEU A 9 3.56 4.29 -1.91
C LEU A 9 4.94 4.79 -2.38
N TYR A 10 5.32 4.51 -3.64
CA TYR A 10 6.55 5.04 -4.23
C TYR A 10 6.59 6.58 -4.15
N ALA A 11 5.52 7.25 -4.59
CA ALA A 11 5.42 8.70 -4.54
C ALA A 11 5.47 9.23 -3.09
N ALA A 12 4.85 8.55 -2.12
CA ALA A 12 4.84 8.97 -0.72
C ALA A 12 6.24 8.89 -0.07
N VAL A 13 6.98 7.81 -0.32
CA VAL A 13 8.29 7.59 0.33
C VAL A 13 9.45 8.25 -0.41
N THR A 14 9.32 8.45 -1.72
CA THR A 14 10.37 9.09 -2.52
C THR A 14 10.10 10.56 -2.80
N ARG A 15 8.83 10.96 -2.84
CA ARG A 15 8.38 12.27 -3.35
C ARG A 15 8.83 12.54 -4.79
N LYS A 16 9.05 11.49 -5.60
CA LYS A 16 9.53 11.60 -6.98
C LYS A 16 8.48 11.16 -8.00
N SER A 17 8.61 11.66 -9.24
CA SER A 17 7.93 11.07 -10.40
C SER A 17 8.46 9.65 -10.69
N GLU A 18 7.66 8.83 -11.37
CA GLU A 18 8.05 7.45 -11.72
C GLU A 18 9.34 7.37 -12.55
N ASP A 19 9.57 8.35 -13.43
CA ASP A 19 10.80 8.45 -14.23
C ASP A 19 12.00 9.02 -13.44
N GLY A 20 11.79 9.38 -12.16
CA GLY A 20 12.80 9.93 -11.26
C GLY A 20 13.25 11.35 -11.59
N LYS A 21 12.69 12.01 -12.63
CA LYS A 21 13.16 13.32 -13.11
C LYS A 21 12.67 14.50 -12.28
N LYS A 22 11.58 14.35 -11.54
CA LYS A 22 11.00 15.39 -10.69
C LYS A 22 10.93 14.91 -9.26
N GLU A 23 11.16 15.84 -8.34
CA GLU A 23 11.02 15.64 -6.90
C GLU A 23 10.20 16.79 -6.30
N TYR A 24 9.28 16.47 -5.41
CA TYR A 24 8.24 17.38 -4.93
C TYR A 24 8.24 17.46 -3.40
N PHE A 25 8.68 18.57 -2.84
CA PHE A 25 8.74 18.77 -1.37
C PHE A 25 9.45 17.61 -0.65
N PRO A 26 10.75 17.41 -0.91
CA PRO A 26 11.50 16.24 -0.40
C PRO A 26 11.53 16.12 1.12
N ALA A 27 11.35 17.23 1.85
CA ALA A 27 11.26 17.25 3.32
C ALA A 27 9.97 16.57 3.85
N GLN A 28 8.99 16.31 3.00
CA GLN A 28 7.71 15.68 3.36
C GLN A 28 7.64 14.21 2.92
N LYS A 29 8.79 13.54 2.77
CA LYS A 29 8.83 12.08 2.57
C LYS A 29 8.28 11.39 3.81
N LEU A 30 7.48 10.36 3.58
CA LEU A 30 7.01 9.48 4.65
C LEU A 30 7.96 8.28 4.77
N GLY A 31 8.08 7.73 5.98
CA GLY A 31 8.58 6.38 6.18
C GLY A 31 7.63 5.36 5.55
N MET A 32 8.15 4.18 5.19
CA MET A 32 7.33 3.12 4.55
C MET A 32 6.14 2.73 5.43
N GLU A 33 6.35 2.53 6.73
CA GLU A 33 5.27 2.21 7.68
C GLU A 33 4.20 3.30 7.75
N GLN A 34 4.60 4.58 7.71
CA GLN A 34 3.67 5.71 7.68
C GLN A 34 2.84 5.73 6.39
N ALA A 35 3.47 5.45 5.25
CA ALA A 35 2.80 5.37 3.96
C ALA A 35 1.81 4.20 3.89
N ILE A 36 2.21 3.01 4.38
CA ILE A 36 1.31 1.84 4.49
C ILE A 36 0.16 2.16 5.43
N ALA A 37 0.42 2.78 6.58
CA ALA A 37 -0.63 3.18 7.51
C ALA A 37 -1.63 4.14 6.87
N ALA A 38 -1.17 5.13 6.09
CA ALA A 38 -2.05 6.05 5.37
C ALA A 38 -2.96 5.33 4.37
N TYR A 39 -2.43 4.32 3.65
CA TYR A 39 -3.17 3.51 2.69
C TYR A 39 -4.08 2.43 3.31
N THR A 40 -3.96 2.17 4.61
CA THR A 40 -4.69 1.10 5.30
C THR A 40 -5.52 1.68 6.45
N ARG A 41 -5.05 1.57 7.69
CA ARG A 41 -5.76 2.06 8.89
C ARG A 41 -6.13 3.55 8.83
N GLY A 42 -5.31 4.37 8.18
CA GLY A 42 -5.55 5.81 8.01
C GLY A 42 -6.73 6.09 7.08
N SER A 43 -6.85 5.33 5.99
CA SER A 43 -7.98 5.42 5.07
C SER A 43 -9.26 4.87 5.72
N ALA A 44 -9.15 3.75 6.45
CA ALA A 44 -10.27 3.19 7.22
C ALA A 44 -10.81 4.17 8.27
N PHE A 45 -9.92 4.88 8.98
CA PHE A 45 -10.31 5.93 9.92
C PHE A 45 -11.00 7.12 9.21
N ALA A 46 -10.47 7.54 8.06
CA ALA A 46 -11.05 8.65 7.30
C ALA A 46 -12.48 8.37 6.78
N GLU A 47 -12.86 7.10 6.64
CA GLU A 47 -14.21 6.66 6.25
C GLU A 47 -15.04 6.12 7.44
N PHE A 48 -14.58 6.30 8.68
CA PHE A 48 -15.24 5.82 9.92
C PHE A 48 -15.39 4.29 10.03
N ALA A 49 -14.54 3.53 9.35
CA ALA A 49 -14.53 2.08 9.31
C ALA A 49 -13.35 1.44 10.06
N GLU A 50 -12.64 2.19 10.90
CA GLU A 50 -11.44 1.72 11.62
C GLU A 50 -11.73 0.59 12.62
N LYS A 51 -12.99 0.41 13.00
CA LYS A 51 -13.44 -0.72 13.84
C LYS A 51 -13.72 -1.99 13.04
N GLU A 52 -13.78 -1.88 11.72
CA GLU A 52 -14.18 -2.97 10.82
C GLU A 52 -13.03 -3.44 9.94
N LYS A 53 -12.16 -2.54 9.45
CA LYS A 53 -11.09 -2.85 8.48
C LYS A 53 -9.86 -1.96 8.63
N GLY A 54 -8.84 -2.25 7.82
CA GLY A 54 -7.61 -1.45 7.70
C GLY A 54 -6.45 -1.93 8.58
N THR A 55 -6.66 -2.91 9.46
CA THR A 55 -5.61 -3.61 10.22
C THR A 55 -5.88 -5.12 10.20
N LEU A 56 -4.81 -5.94 10.17
CA LEU A 56 -4.93 -7.39 10.30
C LEU A 56 -4.88 -7.77 11.79
N ALA A 57 -6.05 -7.87 12.40
CA ALA A 57 -6.23 -8.23 13.80
C ALA A 57 -7.53 -9.03 14.01
N PRO A 58 -7.62 -9.84 15.07
CA PRO A 58 -8.86 -10.55 15.41
C PRO A 58 -10.05 -9.59 15.53
N GLY A 59 -11.20 -9.97 14.95
CA GLY A 59 -12.43 -9.18 14.95
C GLY A 59 -12.58 -8.20 13.79
N MET A 60 -11.55 -8.01 12.96
CA MET A 60 -11.63 -7.20 11.72
C MET A 60 -11.94 -8.06 10.48
N LEU A 61 -12.42 -7.43 9.42
CA LEU A 61 -12.59 -8.06 8.11
C LEU A 61 -11.25 -8.64 7.63
N ALA A 62 -11.30 -9.88 7.12
CA ALA A 62 -10.17 -10.53 6.49
C ALA A 62 -9.96 -9.99 5.06
N ASP A 63 -9.61 -8.71 4.99
CA ASP A 63 -9.29 -7.96 3.77
C ASP A 63 -7.78 -7.77 3.68
N PHE A 64 -7.11 -8.55 2.82
CA PHE A 64 -5.66 -8.46 2.65
C PHE A 64 -5.21 -8.86 1.26
N VAL A 65 -3.98 -8.45 0.94
CA VAL A 65 -3.26 -8.88 -0.26
C VAL A 65 -2.01 -9.64 0.14
N VAL A 66 -1.67 -10.65 -0.66
CA VAL A 66 -0.36 -11.32 -0.62
C VAL A 66 0.47 -10.74 -1.76
N LEU A 67 1.68 -10.27 -1.44
CA LEU A 67 2.57 -9.63 -2.40
C LEU A 67 3.71 -10.56 -2.78
N ASP A 68 4.27 -10.36 -3.98
CA ASP A 68 5.42 -11.12 -4.48
C ASP A 68 6.75 -10.76 -3.81
N ARG A 69 6.76 -9.72 -2.97
CA ARG A 69 7.93 -9.23 -2.23
C ARG A 69 7.52 -8.51 -0.95
N ASP A 70 8.47 -8.43 -0.03
CA ASP A 70 8.34 -7.57 1.15
C ASP A 70 8.63 -6.11 0.79
N ILE A 71 7.57 -5.32 0.66
CA ILE A 71 7.65 -3.89 0.34
C ILE A 71 8.29 -3.03 1.44
N THR A 72 8.52 -3.58 2.64
CA THR A 72 9.16 -2.88 3.76
C THR A 72 10.68 -3.01 3.76
N ALA A 73 11.21 -4.01 3.03
CA ALA A 73 12.64 -4.33 2.98
C ALA A 73 13.32 -4.04 1.63
N VAL A 74 12.55 -3.79 0.57
CA VAL A 74 13.09 -3.49 -0.77
C VAL A 74 13.37 -2.00 -0.98
N PRO A 75 14.29 -1.62 -1.89
CA PRO A 75 14.45 -0.22 -2.29
C PRO A 75 13.15 0.34 -2.89
N PRO A 76 12.83 1.64 -2.72
CA PRO A 76 11.57 2.20 -3.21
C PRO A 76 11.28 1.99 -4.70
N SER A 77 12.31 1.97 -5.55
CA SER A 77 12.16 1.70 -6.99
C SER A 77 11.51 0.34 -7.28
N ALA A 78 11.70 -0.65 -6.42
CA ALA A 78 11.09 -1.97 -6.56
C ALA A 78 9.57 -1.96 -6.33
N LEU A 79 9.00 -0.92 -5.68
CA LEU A 79 7.56 -0.80 -5.46
C LEU A 79 6.79 -0.73 -6.78
N LEU A 80 7.36 -0.08 -7.81
CA LEU A 80 6.73 0.08 -9.12
C LEU A 80 6.53 -1.25 -9.87
N GLN A 81 7.21 -2.30 -9.41
CA GLN A 81 7.16 -3.64 -10.00
C GLN A 81 6.42 -4.64 -9.12
N THR A 82 5.90 -4.22 -7.95
CA THR A 82 5.20 -5.10 -7.01
C THR A 82 3.98 -5.73 -7.67
N ARG A 83 3.81 -7.04 -7.46
CA ARG A 83 2.68 -7.81 -7.96
C ARG A 83 1.87 -8.35 -6.79
N VAL A 84 0.55 -8.27 -6.93
CA VAL A 84 -0.36 -8.95 -6.02
C VAL A 84 -0.43 -10.41 -6.47
N LEU A 85 -0.09 -11.35 -5.59
CA LEU A 85 -0.22 -12.78 -5.81
C LEU A 85 -1.63 -13.27 -5.48
N ARG A 86 -2.26 -12.68 -4.46
CA ARG A 86 -3.62 -13.02 -4.03
C ARG A 86 -4.30 -11.80 -3.40
N THR A 87 -5.60 -11.65 -3.64
CA THR A 87 -6.46 -10.70 -2.93
C THR A 87 -7.55 -11.47 -2.22
N VAL A 88 -7.70 -11.20 -0.93
CA VAL A 88 -8.76 -11.76 -0.08
C VAL A 88 -9.65 -10.60 0.39
N VAL A 89 -10.96 -10.76 0.25
CA VAL A 89 -11.98 -9.81 0.70
C VAL A 89 -13.03 -10.56 1.52
N GLY A 90 -13.25 -10.13 2.76
CA GLY A 90 -14.16 -10.78 3.71
C GLY A 90 -13.82 -12.25 3.94
N GLY A 91 -12.54 -12.63 3.85
CA GLY A 91 -12.08 -14.01 3.96
C GLY A 91 -12.20 -14.85 2.69
N ASN A 92 -12.73 -14.31 1.59
CA ASN A 92 -12.85 -15.01 0.32
C ASN A 92 -11.75 -14.56 -0.64
N THR A 93 -11.10 -15.51 -1.32
CA THR A 93 -10.13 -15.18 -2.39
C THR A 93 -10.90 -14.68 -3.61
N VAL A 94 -10.70 -13.42 -3.97
CA VAL A 94 -11.37 -12.77 -5.13
C VAL A 94 -10.43 -12.59 -6.33
N TYR A 95 -9.13 -12.71 -6.09
CA TYR A 95 -8.11 -12.67 -7.13
C TYR A 95 -6.95 -13.59 -6.73
N GLU A 96 -6.42 -14.31 -7.70
CA GLU A 96 -5.22 -15.12 -7.59
C GLU A 96 -4.41 -15.00 -8.88
N HIS A 97 -3.13 -14.69 -8.76
CA HIS A 97 -2.21 -14.62 -9.88
C HIS A 97 -1.96 -16.03 -10.42
N LYS A 98 -2.17 -16.21 -11.72
CA LYS A 98 -1.90 -17.48 -12.41
C LYS A 98 -0.42 -17.71 -12.69
#